data_AF-A0A3N7FEU7-F1
#
_entry.id   AF-A0A3N7FEU7-F1
#
_cell.length_a   1.000
_cell.length_b   1.000
_cell.length_c   1.000
_cell.angle_alpha   90.00
_cell.angle_beta   90.00
_cell.angle_gamma   90.00
#
_symmetry.space_group_name_H-M   'P 1'
#
loop_
_entity.id
_entity.type
_entity.pdbx_description
1 polymer ?
#
loop_
_entity_poly.entity_id
_entity_poly.type
_entity_poly.pdbx_seq_one_letter_code
_entity_poly.pdbx_strand_id
1 'polypeptide(L)'
;MCSRVSDNNLNGTVPEFIGKWNQLRKLELYATGLQGPIPPAIFHLEKLSDLRIADMPGPEFQLPKKPIERKYLVLRNINLTGTIPENAWKVEKTLDLTFNKLVGEIPPNTIRRQFTFLSGNKLTGTVQDSFLQNSPNLDVSYNNFSRAPRCNSSNENNINWFRSSSSNNKLSDLLPCSEISRCPKYYRSFHINCGGQDVKNRRIWYEGDKGSESNAAARSYYRLRSNRGFSSTGDFMDDDNFYNDKYTLQSNSNLIDSGLYATARKTPLSITYYGYCLENGNYTVRLHFAEIEFTYEKLYNKVARRVFDIYIQGIQVQKVFNFTEEAKGSNRNFTIPFNTTVTDRTLEIRLYWAGKGTTVIPIRGNYGPIISAISVCYMFFFCLSFETYRLQGV
;
A
#
# COMPACT_ATOMS: atom_id res chain seq x y z
N MET A 1 28.71 9.94 -5.64
CA MET A 1 28.65 9.25 -4.34
C MET A 1 27.23 8.79 -4.07
N CYS A 2 27.05 7.56 -3.60
CA CYS A 2 25.74 7.00 -3.24
C CYS A 2 25.83 6.44 -1.81
N SER A 3 24.78 6.64 -1.00
CA SER A 3 24.71 6.12 0.36
C SER A 3 23.34 5.46 0.60
N ARG A 4 23.33 4.26 1.20
CA ARG A 4 22.12 3.55 1.62
C ARG A 4 22.31 3.07 3.05
N VAL A 5 21.38 3.45 3.92
CA VAL A 5 21.26 2.97 5.30
C VAL A 5 19.83 2.48 5.46
N SER A 6 19.64 1.20 5.74
CA SER A 6 18.29 0.62 5.85
C SER A 6 18.22 -0.47 6.90
N ASP A 7 17.08 -0.56 7.60
CA ASP A 7 16.79 -1.61 8.58
C ASP A 7 17.89 -1.77 9.65
N ASN A 8 18.17 -0.65 10.33
CA ASN A 8 19.13 -0.58 11.44
C ASN A 8 18.42 -0.09 12.70
N ASN A 9 19.10 -0.20 13.85
CA ASN A 9 18.65 0.36 15.12
C ASN A 9 19.56 1.51 15.57
N LEU A 10 19.83 2.44 14.66
CA LEU A 10 20.60 3.65 14.97
C LEU A 10 19.80 4.54 15.92
N ASN A 11 20.50 5.45 16.59
CA ASN A 11 19.90 6.49 17.42
C ASN A 11 20.39 7.88 16.97
N GLY A 12 19.72 8.92 17.47
CA GLY A 12 20.02 10.31 17.10
C GLY A 12 19.35 10.74 15.79
N THR A 13 19.90 11.77 15.16
CA THR A 13 19.34 12.42 13.97
C THR A 13 20.32 12.37 12.80
N VAL A 14 19.85 12.65 11.59
CA VAL A 14 20.76 12.89 10.46
C VAL A 14 21.55 14.19 10.75
N PRO A 15 22.88 14.18 10.72
CA PRO A 15 23.67 15.35 11.10
C PRO A 15 23.70 16.43 10.00
N GLU A 16 23.70 17.70 10.40
CA GLU A 16 23.71 18.87 9.49
C GLU A 16 24.88 18.88 8.49
N PHE A 17 26.03 18.27 8.84
CA PHE A 17 27.19 18.24 7.94
C PHE A 17 26.95 17.46 6.64
N ILE A 18 25.85 16.70 6.52
CA ILE A 18 25.45 16.06 5.26
C ILE A 18 25.30 17.07 4.12
N GLY A 19 25.00 18.32 4.45
CA GLY A 19 24.98 19.45 3.50
C GLY A 19 26.32 19.74 2.83
N LYS A 20 27.44 19.22 3.37
CA LYS A 20 28.78 19.36 2.78
C LYS A 20 29.08 18.27 1.74
N TRP A 21 28.22 17.26 1.58
CA TRP A 21 28.43 16.14 0.67
C TRP A 21 28.03 16.51 -0.77
N ASN A 22 28.68 17.52 -1.35
CA ASN A 22 28.32 18.12 -2.64
C ASN A 22 28.41 17.17 -3.85
N GLN A 23 28.99 15.97 -3.68
CA GLN A 23 29.08 14.92 -4.70
C GLN A 23 28.05 13.78 -4.51
N LEU A 24 27.17 13.90 -3.50
CA LEU A 24 26.11 12.94 -3.22
C LEU A 24 25.07 12.99 -4.35
N ARG A 25 24.82 11.83 -4.95
CA ARG A 25 23.87 11.65 -6.07
C ARG A 25 22.64 10.87 -5.66
N LYS A 26 22.79 9.98 -4.69
CA LYS A 26 21.75 9.10 -4.16
C LYS A 26 21.88 8.95 -2.64
N LEU A 27 20.79 9.14 -1.93
CA LEU A 27 20.67 8.93 -0.49
C LEU A 27 19.40 8.15 -0.18
N GLU A 28 19.55 6.99 0.45
CA GLU A 28 18.44 6.14 0.90
C GLU A 28 18.53 5.90 2.41
N LEU A 29 17.50 6.29 3.15
CA LEU A 29 17.35 6.10 4.59
C LEU A 29 15.99 5.45 4.89
N TYR A 30 15.97 4.14 5.12
CA TYR A 30 14.72 3.38 5.36
C TYR A 30 14.74 2.73 6.74
N ALA A 31 13.80 3.07 7.63
CA ALA A 31 13.69 2.45 8.95
C ALA A 31 15.05 2.29 9.67
N THR A 32 15.81 3.38 9.71
CA THR A 32 17.18 3.38 10.24
C THR A 32 17.24 3.43 11.77
N GLY A 33 16.12 3.77 12.42
CA GLY A 33 16.07 4.13 13.85
C GLY A 33 16.38 5.60 14.12
N LEU A 34 16.89 6.34 13.12
CA LEU A 34 17.12 7.77 13.22
C LEU A 34 15.80 8.53 13.42
N GLN A 35 15.91 9.70 14.04
CA GLN A 35 14.80 10.59 14.30
C GLN A 35 14.88 11.84 13.43
N GLY A 36 13.71 12.40 13.13
CA GLY A 36 13.56 13.68 12.46
C GLY A 36 13.81 14.88 13.39
N PRO A 37 13.74 16.11 12.84
CA PRO A 37 13.47 16.40 11.44
C PRO A 37 14.70 16.14 10.57
N ILE A 38 14.51 15.99 9.26
CA ILE A 38 15.61 15.88 8.31
C ILE A 38 16.28 17.26 8.19
N PRO A 39 17.62 17.37 8.25
CA PRO A 39 18.34 18.62 8.00
C PRO A 39 17.92 19.29 6.68
N PRO A 40 17.50 20.58 6.69
CA PRO A 40 17.14 21.32 5.49
C PRO A 40 18.25 21.32 4.42
N ALA A 41 19.50 21.21 4.86
CA ALA A 41 20.68 21.18 4.00
C ALA A 41 20.66 20.04 2.96
N ILE A 42 20.01 18.89 3.23
CA ILE A 42 19.89 17.79 2.26
C ILE A 42 19.16 18.25 1.00
N PHE A 43 18.12 19.06 1.17
CA PHE A 43 17.34 19.58 0.05
C PHE A 43 18.15 20.56 -0.81
N HIS A 44 19.24 21.12 -0.29
CA HIS A 44 20.09 22.06 -1.01
C HIS A 44 21.22 21.40 -1.81
N LEU A 45 21.41 20.08 -1.70
CA LEU A 45 22.44 19.35 -2.44
C LEU A 45 22.10 19.27 -3.93
N GLU A 46 22.81 20.04 -4.76
CA GLU A 46 22.54 20.21 -6.19
C GLU A 46 22.74 18.94 -7.02
N LYS A 47 23.70 18.08 -6.64
CA LYS A 47 23.95 16.82 -7.37
C LYS A 47 23.05 15.67 -6.92
N LEU A 48 22.26 15.87 -5.87
CA LEU A 48 21.43 14.82 -5.27
C LEU A 48 20.17 14.59 -6.12
N SER A 49 20.25 13.58 -6.97
CA SER A 49 19.17 13.21 -7.92
C SER A 49 18.13 12.24 -7.35
N ASP A 50 18.50 11.41 -6.37
CA ASP A 50 17.66 10.37 -5.78
C ASP A 50 17.69 10.50 -4.25
N LEU A 51 16.59 10.98 -3.66
CA LEU A 51 16.43 11.13 -2.22
C LEU A 51 15.25 10.28 -1.76
N ARG A 52 15.53 9.27 -0.94
CA ARG A 52 14.52 8.39 -0.37
C ARG A 52 14.68 8.29 1.14
N ILE A 53 13.69 8.75 1.89
CA ILE A 53 13.66 8.71 3.35
C ILE A 53 12.28 8.22 3.78
N ALA A 54 12.24 7.19 4.61
CA ALA A 54 10.98 6.63 5.12
C ALA A 54 11.09 6.18 6.59
N ASP A 55 9.97 6.28 7.29
CA ASP A 55 9.78 5.81 8.67
C ASP A 55 10.84 6.36 9.63
N MET A 56 10.93 7.70 9.64
CA MET A 56 11.86 8.45 10.46
C MET A 56 11.06 9.38 11.38
N PRO A 57 10.59 8.88 12.55
CA PRO A 57 9.72 9.65 13.44
C PRO A 57 10.46 10.85 14.02
N GLY A 58 9.75 11.93 14.31
CA GLY A 58 10.35 13.15 14.85
C GLY A 58 9.32 14.28 14.93
N PRO A 59 9.73 15.50 15.32
CA PRO A 59 8.84 16.66 15.27
C PRO A 59 8.41 16.96 13.83
N GLU A 60 7.30 17.68 13.72
CA GLU A 60 6.78 18.15 12.44
C GLU A 60 7.73 19.15 11.78
N PHE A 61 7.85 19.10 10.46
CA PHE A 61 8.61 20.09 9.70
C PHE A 61 8.02 20.31 8.30
N GLN A 62 8.46 21.37 7.64
CA GLN A 62 8.01 21.75 6.29
C GLN A 62 9.12 21.59 5.27
N LEU A 63 8.75 21.32 4.01
CA LEU A 63 9.70 21.33 2.91
C LEU A 63 10.20 22.77 2.64
N PRO A 64 11.49 22.97 2.36
CA PRO A 64 12.01 24.29 2.03
C PRO A 64 11.44 24.78 0.69
N LYS A 65 11.26 26.10 0.55
CA LYS A 65 10.69 26.71 -0.66
C LYS A 65 11.61 26.56 -1.89
N LYS A 66 12.92 26.43 -1.67
CA LYS A 66 13.98 26.15 -2.67
C LYS A 66 15.14 25.45 -1.92
N PRO A 67 16.01 24.61 -2.52
CA PRO A 67 15.94 23.87 -3.78
C PRO A 67 15.23 22.52 -3.64
N ILE A 68 14.36 22.17 -4.60
CA ILE A 68 13.87 20.80 -4.80
C ILE A 68 13.62 20.63 -6.30
N GLU A 69 14.61 20.19 -7.06
CA GLU A 69 14.38 19.57 -8.37
C GLU A 69 15.27 18.32 -8.39
N ARG A 70 14.66 17.15 -8.61
CA ARG A 70 15.30 15.83 -8.46
C ARG A 70 14.65 14.84 -9.42
N LYS A 71 15.28 13.68 -9.63
CA LYS A 71 14.63 12.57 -10.35
C LYS A 71 13.63 11.84 -9.46
N TYR A 72 14.03 11.55 -8.23
CA TYR A 72 13.23 10.81 -7.26
C TYR A 72 13.21 11.58 -5.93
N LEU A 73 12.01 11.81 -5.41
CA LEU A 73 11.78 12.37 -4.08
C LEU A 73 10.77 11.48 -3.36
N VAL A 74 11.26 10.66 -2.43
CA VAL A 74 10.45 9.75 -1.62
C VAL A 74 10.62 10.13 -0.16
N LEU A 75 9.57 10.65 0.47
CA LEU A 75 9.55 11.14 1.85
C LEU A 75 8.30 10.60 2.54
N ARG A 76 8.39 9.37 3.07
CA ARG A 76 7.23 8.61 3.57
C ARG A 76 7.20 8.57 5.09
N ASN A 77 6.07 8.88 5.71
CA ASN A 77 5.93 8.74 7.17
C ASN A 77 7.05 9.43 7.97
N ILE A 78 7.27 10.72 7.70
CA ILE A 78 8.32 11.53 8.35
C ILE A 78 7.77 12.82 8.98
N ASN A 79 6.45 12.90 9.23
CA ASN A 79 5.79 14.07 9.83
C ASN A 79 5.95 15.39 9.03
N LEU A 80 5.96 15.33 7.69
CA LEU A 80 5.86 16.56 6.88
C LEU A 80 4.52 17.26 7.07
N THR A 81 4.56 18.58 7.20
CA THR A 81 3.38 19.47 7.34
C THR A 81 3.44 20.61 6.33
N GLY A 82 2.39 21.45 6.32
CA GLY A 82 2.29 22.59 5.40
C GLY A 82 1.94 22.16 3.98
N THR A 83 2.11 23.07 3.03
CA THR A 83 1.81 22.86 1.61
C THR A 83 3.02 22.30 0.86
N ILE A 84 2.78 21.54 -0.20
CA ILE A 84 3.84 21.07 -1.10
C ILE A 84 4.35 22.26 -1.92
N PRO A 85 5.64 22.66 -1.79
CA PRO A 85 6.18 23.83 -2.49
C PRO A 85 6.28 23.58 -4.00
N GLU A 86 6.20 24.64 -4.81
CA GLU A 86 6.18 24.59 -6.29
C GLU A 86 7.28 23.69 -6.87
N ASN A 87 8.50 23.79 -6.36
CA ASN A 87 9.64 23.02 -6.87
C ASN A 87 9.50 21.51 -6.63
N ALA A 88 8.87 21.08 -5.53
CA ALA A 88 8.62 19.66 -5.29
C ALA A 88 7.69 19.03 -6.35
N TRP A 89 6.80 19.82 -6.95
CA TRP A 89 5.98 19.36 -8.08
C TRP A 89 6.78 19.12 -9.37
N LYS A 90 7.99 19.71 -9.49
CA LYS A 90 8.90 19.58 -10.64
C LYS A 90 9.84 18.36 -10.58
N VAL A 91 9.66 17.44 -9.63
CA VAL A 91 10.46 16.19 -9.56
C VAL A 91 10.25 15.32 -10.81
N GLU A 92 11.28 14.84 -11.49
CA GLU A 92 11.14 14.27 -12.85
C GLU A 92 10.35 12.95 -12.93
N LYS A 93 10.61 11.98 -12.04
CA LYS A 93 10.11 10.60 -12.17
C LYS A 93 9.08 10.24 -11.09
N THR A 94 9.48 10.26 -9.82
CA THR A 94 8.65 9.81 -8.69
C THR A 94 8.60 10.85 -7.59
N LEU A 95 7.39 11.28 -7.24
CA LEU A 95 7.11 12.09 -6.06
C LEU A 95 6.26 11.25 -5.14
N ASP A 96 6.80 10.91 -3.99
CA ASP A 96 6.11 10.11 -2.99
C ASP A 96 6.19 10.81 -1.64
N LEU A 97 5.05 11.34 -1.20
CA LEU A 97 4.89 12.04 0.07
C LEU A 97 3.86 11.32 0.96
N THR A 98 3.75 10.00 0.80
CA THR A 98 2.75 9.15 1.47
C THR A 98 2.88 9.20 2.99
N PHE A 99 1.74 9.17 3.69
CA PHE A 99 1.62 9.14 5.16
C PHE A 99 2.27 10.33 5.86
N ASN A 100 1.97 11.54 5.41
CA ASN A 100 2.37 12.78 6.08
C ASN A 100 1.13 13.57 6.53
N LYS A 101 1.32 14.83 6.91
CA LYS A 101 0.27 15.74 7.38
C LYS A 101 0.16 16.96 6.46
N LEU A 102 0.44 16.76 5.16
CA LEU A 102 0.44 17.84 4.16
C LEU A 102 -0.98 18.35 3.93
N VAL A 103 -1.10 19.66 3.72
CA VAL A 103 -2.36 20.37 3.47
C VAL A 103 -2.27 21.16 2.16
N GLY A 104 -3.39 21.74 1.75
CA GLY A 104 -3.48 22.56 0.53
C GLY A 104 -3.91 21.74 -0.69
N GLU A 105 -3.83 22.39 -1.85
CA GLU A 105 -4.35 21.85 -3.10
C GLU A 105 -3.24 21.27 -3.99
N ILE A 106 -3.64 20.37 -4.88
CA ILE A 106 -2.79 19.90 -5.98
C ILE A 106 -2.83 20.95 -7.09
N PRO A 107 -1.68 21.39 -7.64
CA PRO A 107 -1.66 22.40 -8.69
C PRO A 107 -2.37 21.90 -9.96
N PRO A 108 -2.95 22.82 -10.76
CA PRO A 108 -3.67 22.48 -11.98
C PRO A 108 -2.79 21.74 -13.00
N ASN A 109 -1.54 22.16 -13.14
CA ASN A 109 -0.63 21.65 -14.16
C ASN A 109 0.78 21.47 -13.57
N THR A 110 1.48 20.44 -14.03
CA THR A 110 2.84 20.09 -13.62
C THR A 110 3.52 19.38 -14.78
N ILE A 111 4.83 19.14 -14.66
CA ILE A 111 5.52 18.26 -15.59
C ILE A 111 4.89 16.86 -15.60
N ARG A 112 4.97 16.17 -16.74
CA ARG A 112 4.58 14.76 -16.84
C ARG A 112 5.58 13.92 -16.06
N ARG A 113 5.08 13.09 -15.15
CA ARG A 113 5.87 12.32 -14.19
C ARG A 113 5.24 10.95 -13.97
N GLN A 114 6.06 9.91 -13.84
CA GLN A 114 5.56 8.54 -13.92
C GLN A 114 4.74 8.12 -12.72
N PHE A 115 5.16 8.53 -11.52
CA PHE A 115 4.51 8.17 -10.27
C PHE A 115 4.34 9.39 -9.36
N THR A 116 3.13 9.52 -8.83
CA THR A 116 2.78 10.51 -7.82
C THR A 116 1.98 9.81 -6.72
N PHE A 117 2.57 9.64 -5.54
CA PHE A 117 1.94 9.03 -4.38
C PHE A 117 1.78 10.07 -3.26
N LEU A 118 0.52 10.37 -2.93
CA LEU A 118 0.12 11.37 -1.94
C LEU A 118 -0.81 10.77 -0.87
N SER A 119 -0.86 9.44 -0.79
CA SER A 119 -1.79 8.72 0.08
C SER A 119 -1.60 9.12 1.55
N GLY A 120 -2.70 9.26 2.29
CA GLY A 120 -2.67 9.54 3.73
C GLY A 120 -2.08 10.90 4.07
N ASN A 121 -2.69 11.94 3.52
CA ASN A 121 -2.41 13.34 3.84
C ASN A 121 -3.74 14.06 4.16
N LYS A 122 -3.70 15.39 4.24
CA LYS A 122 -4.86 16.25 4.47
C LYS A 122 -5.08 17.20 3.28
N LEU A 123 -4.76 16.74 2.06
CA LEU A 123 -4.92 17.55 0.85
C LEU A 123 -6.40 17.80 0.55
N THR A 124 -6.68 18.97 0.02
CA THR A 124 -8.05 19.47 -0.25
C THR A 124 -8.18 19.99 -1.69
N GLY A 125 -9.34 20.54 -2.02
CA GLY A 125 -9.61 21.10 -3.36
C GLY A 125 -10.03 20.03 -4.36
N THR A 126 -9.75 20.27 -5.64
CA THR A 126 -10.10 19.37 -6.75
C THR A 126 -8.86 18.99 -7.54
N VAL A 127 -8.72 17.71 -7.87
CA VAL A 127 -7.66 17.24 -8.78
C VAL A 127 -8.12 17.49 -10.22
N GLN A 128 -7.43 18.40 -10.91
CA GLN A 128 -7.81 18.80 -12.26
C GLN A 128 -7.40 17.76 -13.32
N ASP A 129 -8.17 17.67 -14.41
CA ASP A 129 -7.93 16.72 -15.51
C ASP A 129 -6.52 16.87 -16.12
N SER A 130 -6.01 18.10 -16.21
CA SER A 130 -4.64 18.38 -16.67
C SER A 130 -3.56 17.77 -15.77
N PHE A 131 -3.80 17.69 -14.46
CA PHE A 131 -2.90 17.00 -13.54
C PHE A 131 -2.96 15.48 -13.75
N LEU A 132 -4.18 14.94 -13.93
CA LEU A 132 -4.39 13.51 -14.20
C LEU A 132 -3.68 13.07 -15.48
N GLN A 133 -3.74 13.87 -16.55
CA GLN A 133 -3.04 13.60 -17.81
C GLN A 133 -1.51 13.54 -17.65
N ASN A 134 -0.97 14.28 -16.67
CA ASN A 134 0.47 14.33 -16.40
C ASN A 134 0.96 13.33 -15.34
N SER A 135 0.05 12.61 -14.67
CA SER A 135 0.38 11.62 -13.64
C SER A 135 -0.31 10.28 -13.93
N PRO A 136 0.23 9.44 -14.83
CA PRO A 136 -0.35 8.15 -15.19
C PRO A 136 -0.48 7.17 -14.04
N ASN A 137 0.35 7.27 -12.99
CA ASN A 137 0.15 6.50 -11.75
C ASN A 137 0.00 7.50 -10.60
N LEU A 138 -1.24 7.70 -10.14
CA LEU A 138 -1.59 8.66 -9.11
C LEU A 138 -2.28 7.97 -7.94
N ASP A 139 -1.71 8.10 -6.75
CA ASP A 139 -2.40 7.72 -5.52
C ASP A 139 -2.71 8.94 -4.67
N VAL A 140 -4.00 9.15 -4.43
CA VAL A 140 -4.54 10.25 -3.62
C VAL A 140 -5.47 9.72 -2.53
N SER A 141 -5.39 8.41 -2.25
CA SER A 141 -6.20 7.78 -1.22
C SER A 141 -5.98 8.40 0.17
N TYR A 142 -6.98 8.33 1.04
CA TYR A 142 -6.91 8.91 2.39
C TYR A 142 -6.52 10.40 2.39
N ASN A 143 -7.30 11.21 1.67
CA ASN A 143 -7.20 12.67 1.63
C ASN A 143 -8.60 13.28 1.80
N ASN A 144 -8.73 14.60 1.65
CA ASN A 144 -9.95 15.34 1.94
C ASN A 144 -10.41 16.21 0.76
N PHE A 145 -10.34 15.68 -0.46
CA PHE A 145 -10.75 16.41 -1.67
C PHE A 145 -12.25 16.70 -1.67
N SER A 146 -12.65 17.86 -2.21
CA SER A 146 -14.06 18.30 -2.22
C SER A 146 -14.90 17.58 -3.28
N ARG A 147 -14.24 17.00 -4.28
CA ARG A 147 -14.89 16.27 -5.38
C ARG A 147 -13.96 15.14 -5.83
N ALA A 148 -14.48 13.91 -5.84
CA ALA A 148 -13.83 12.87 -6.63
C ALA A 148 -13.92 13.27 -8.11
N PRO A 149 -12.83 13.25 -8.88
CA PRO A 149 -12.88 13.67 -10.28
C PRO A 149 -13.83 12.78 -11.06
N ARG A 150 -14.17 13.24 -12.26
CA ARG A 150 -14.93 12.42 -13.20
C ARG A 150 -14.15 11.12 -13.37
N CYS A 151 -14.70 10.02 -12.86
CA CYS A 151 -14.20 8.67 -13.07
C CYS A 151 -14.47 8.26 -14.52
N ASN A 152 -14.01 9.08 -15.47
CA ASN A 152 -14.03 8.76 -16.88
C ASN A 152 -12.92 7.72 -17.08
N SER A 153 -13.34 6.56 -17.60
CA SER A 153 -12.51 5.46 -18.05
C SER A 153 -11.73 5.86 -19.31
N SER A 154 -10.85 6.87 -19.23
CA SER A 154 -9.80 7.02 -20.22
C SER A 154 -8.68 6.03 -19.86
N ASN A 155 -8.55 5.00 -20.70
CA ASN A 155 -7.90 3.70 -20.50
C ASN A 155 -6.37 3.69 -20.24
N GLU A 156 -5.74 4.76 -19.76
CA GLU A 156 -4.27 4.82 -19.65
C GLU A 156 -3.72 5.19 -18.26
N ASN A 157 -4.56 5.63 -17.31
CA ASN A 157 -4.09 6.09 -16.01
C ASN A 157 -4.54 5.16 -14.87
N ASN A 158 -3.58 4.73 -14.05
CA ASN A 158 -3.78 3.99 -12.82
C ASN A 158 -3.96 4.98 -11.66
N ILE A 159 -5.21 5.24 -11.29
CA ILE A 159 -5.51 6.20 -10.23
C ILE A 159 -6.19 5.52 -9.04
N ASN A 160 -5.71 5.81 -7.84
CA ASN A 160 -6.27 5.33 -6.59
C ASN A 160 -7.05 6.44 -5.87
N TRP A 161 -8.38 6.36 -5.94
CA TRP A 161 -9.31 7.30 -5.31
C TRP A 161 -9.85 6.83 -3.96
N PHE A 162 -9.37 5.70 -3.43
CA PHE A 162 -9.91 5.10 -2.21
C PHE A 162 -9.91 6.07 -1.02
N ARG A 163 -11.07 6.38 -0.42
CA ARG A 163 -11.18 7.33 0.72
C ARG A 163 -10.49 8.67 0.48
N SER A 164 -10.59 9.19 -0.73
CA SER A 164 -9.91 10.43 -1.12
C SER A 164 -10.74 11.69 -0.83
N SER A 165 -12.01 11.55 -0.45
CA SER A 165 -12.98 12.64 -0.48
C SER A 165 -13.51 13.01 0.90
N SER A 166 -13.92 14.27 1.05
CA SER A 166 -14.65 14.77 2.23
C SER A 166 -16.14 14.38 2.24
N SER A 167 -16.53 13.30 1.54
CA SER A 167 -17.95 12.96 1.34
C SER A 167 -18.67 12.64 2.65
N ASN A 168 -19.85 13.25 2.83
CA ASN A 168 -20.75 12.96 3.95
C ASN A 168 -21.22 11.49 3.97
N ASN A 169 -21.24 10.84 2.80
CA ASN A 169 -21.53 9.41 2.70
C ASN A 169 -20.22 8.62 2.71
N LYS A 170 -20.01 7.85 3.79
CA LYS A 170 -18.82 7.00 3.97
C LYS A 170 -18.62 5.96 2.87
N LEU A 171 -19.70 5.45 2.28
CA LEU A 171 -19.63 4.43 1.23
C LEU A 171 -19.24 5.06 -0.11
N SER A 172 -19.78 6.25 -0.40
CA SER A 172 -19.34 7.05 -1.55
C SER A 172 -17.90 7.55 -1.39
N ASP A 173 -17.44 7.82 -0.16
CA ASP A 173 -16.03 8.12 0.07
C ASP A 173 -15.12 6.89 -0.11
N LEU A 174 -15.55 5.72 0.39
CA LEU A 174 -14.84 4.45 0.22
C LEU A 174 -14.67 4.11 -1.27
N LEU A 175 -15.73 4.32 -2.05
CA LEU A 175 -15.84 3.94 -3.46
C LEU A 175 -16.36 5.11 -4.31
N PRO A 176 -15.57 6.17 -4.54
CA PRO A 176 -16.03 7.40 -5.19
C PRO A 176 -16.35 7.22 -6.66
N CYS A 177 -15.73 6.22 -7.30
CA CYS A 177 -16.01 5.81 -8.68
C CYS A 177 -17.04 4.68 -8.78
N SER A 178 -17.75 4.40 -7.69
CA SER A 178 -18.89 3.48 -7.72
C SER A 178 -20.17 4.29 -7.59
N GLU A 179 -21.20 3.90 -8.33
CA GLU A 179 -22.55 4.45 -8.14
C GLU A 179 -23.21 3.94 -6.83
N ILE A 180 -22.45 3.22 -5.99
CA ILE A 180 -22.91 2.61 -4.76
C ILE A 180 -22.95 3.66 -3.65
N SER A 181 -24.14 4.21 -3.40
CA SER A 181 -24.40 5.15 -2.31
C SER A 181 -25.07 4.51 -1.10
N ARG A 182 -25.65 3.31 -1.25
CA ARG A 182 -26.38 2.59 -0.19
C ARG A 182 -26.16 1.09 -0.32
N CYS A 183 -26.25 0.41 0.81
CA CYS A 183 -26.15 -1.05 0.87
C CYS A 183 -27.50 -1.70 0.58
N PRO A 184 -27.63 -2.50 -0.50
CA PRO A 184 -28.87 -3.22 -0.78
C PRO A 184 -29.08 -4.39 0.18
N LYS A 185 -27.99 -5.00 0.64
CA LYS A 185 -27.98 -6.13 1.58
C LYS A 185 -26.76 -6.03 2.47
N TYR A 186 -26.89 -6.53 3.70
CA TYR A 186 -25.78 -6.65 4.63
C TYR A 186 -25.25 -8.08 4.67
N TYR A 187 -23.93 -8.21 4.83
CA TYR A 187 -23.23 -9.48 4.80
C TYR A 187 -22.49 -9.73 6.12
N ARG A 188 -22.38 -11.01 6.47
CA ARG A 188 -21.75 -11.50 7.70
C ARG A 188 -20.38 -12.11 7.48
N SER A 189 -19.95 -12.25 6.22
CA SER A 189 -18.65 -12.78 5.88
C SER A 189 -18.21 -12.34 4.50
N PHE A 190 -16.91 -12.39 4.25
CA PHE A 190 -16.34 -12.37 2.91
C PHE A 190 -15.00 -13.10 2.92
N HIS A 191 -14.61 -13.62 1.77
CA HIS A 191 -13.41 -14.44 1.60
C HIS A 191 -12.67 -14.04 0.34
N ILE A 192 -11.35 -13.85 0.44
CA ILE A 192 -10.50 -13.32 -0.62
C ILE A 192 -9.37 -14.26 -0.93
N ASN A 193 -9.26 -14.70 -2.19
CA ASN A 193 -8.05 -15.28 -2.74
C ASN A 193 -7.19 -14.15 -3.34
N CYS A 194 -6.14 -13.79 -2.64
CA CYS A 194 -5.31 -12.63 -2.95
C CYS A 194 -4.30 -12.98 -4.04
N GLY A 195 -4.27 -12.18 -5.10
CA GLY A 195 -3.44 -12.37 -6.29
C GLY A 195 -3.83 -13.55 -7.16
N GLY A 196 -4.99 -14.19 -6.90
CA GLY A 196 -5.45 -15.40 -7.57
C GLY A 196 -6.84 -15.26 -8.20
N GLN A 197 -7.23 -16.30 -8.94
CA GLN A 197 -8.59 -16.49 -9.45
C GLN A 197 -9.54 -16.98 -8.35
N ASP A 198 -10.84 -17.03 -8.64
CA ASP A 198 -11.79 -17.66 -7.73
C ASP A 198 -11.36 -19.11 -7.42
N VAL A 199 -11.37 -19.48 -6.14
CA VAL A 199 -10.96 -20.82 -5.70
C VAL A 199 -11.88 -21.31 -4.58
N LYS A 200 -12.26 -22.58 -4.67
CA LYS A 200 -13.00 -23.26 -3.61
C LYS A 200 -12.00 -23.97 -2.71
N ASN A 201 -11.97 -23.62 -1.42
CA ASN A 201 -11.17 -24.32 -0.42
C ASN A 201 -12.10 -24.99 0.59
N ARG A 202 -12.17 -26.33 0.57
CA ARG A 202 -13.16 -27.13 1.30
C ARG A 202 -14.59 -26.69 0.97
N ARG A 203 -15.31 -26.12 1.94
CA ARG A 203 -16.68 -25.63 1.80
C ARG A 203 -16.78 -24.12 1.54
N ILE A 204 -15.67 -23.39 1.64
CA ILE A 204 -15.66 -21.93 1.53
C ILE A 204 -15.21 -21.54 0.11
N TRP A 205 -16.00 -20.66 -0.51
CA TRP A 205 -15.65 -20.01 -1.77
C TRP A 205 -14.83 -18.75 -1.48
N TYR A 206 -13.61 -18.70 -2.02
CA TYR A 206 -12.77 -17.52 -1.98
C TYR A 206 -12.81 -16.85 -3.33
N GLU A 207 -13.27 -15.61 -3.34
CA GLU A 207 -13.31 -14.85 -4.57
C GLU A 207 -11.90 -14.32 -4.89
N GLY A 208 -11.43 -14.48 -6.12
CA GLY A 208 -10.17 -13.96 -6.62
C GLY A 208 -10.20 -12.45 -6.80
N ASP A 209 -9.04 -11.82 -6.67
CA ASP A 209 -8.83 -10.40 -6.98
C ASP A 209 -7.87 -10.19 -8.17
N LYS A 210 -7.49 -11.29 -8.86
CA LYS A 210 -6.70 -11.28 -10.09
C LYS A 210 -7.60 -10.88 -11.28
N GLY A 211 -7.74 -9.58 -11.51
CA GLY A 211 -8.41 -9.05 -12.70
C GLY A 211 -7.63 -9.28 -14.00
N SER A 212 -8.31 -9.14 -15.15
CA SER A 212 -7.73 -9.18 -16.51
C SER A 212 -6.99 -7.89 -16.90
N GLU A 213 -7.09 -6.83 -16.09
CA GLU A 213 -6.53 -5.51 -16.37
C GLU A 213 -5.50 -5.13 -15.29
N SER A 214 -4.30 -4.80 -15.76
CA SER A 214 -3.05 -4.40 -15.10
C SER A 214 -3.03 -4.33 -13.56
N ASN A 215 -2.09 -5.07 -12.97
CA ASN A 215 -1.64 -4.78 -11.62
C ASN A 215 -0.82 -3.48 -11.64
N ALA A 216 -1.27 -2.45 -10.93
CA ALA A 216 -0.65 -1.13 -11.00
C ALA A 216 -0.15 -0.62 -9.64
N ALA A 217 0.82 0.29 -9.69
CA ALA A 217 1.44 0.91 -8.52
C ALA A 217 0.48 1.76 -7.67
N ALA A 218 -0.56 2.32 -8.31
CA ALA A 218 -1.64 3.03 -7.64
C ALA A 218 -2.98 2.46 -8.13
N ARG A 219 -3.71 1.74 -7.27
CA ARG A 219 -4.97 1.11 -7.69
C ARG A 219 -5.99 1.01 -6.57
N SER A 220 -7.20 1.47 -6.84
CA SER A 220 -8.40 1.01 -6.14
C SER A 220 -9.13 -0.01 -7.00
N TYR A 221 -9.31 -1.23 -6.49
CA TYR A 221 -10.08 -2.28 -7.14
C TYR A 221 -11.27 -2.66 -6.27
N TYR A 222 -12.42 -2.84 -6.90
CA TYR A 222 -13.57 -3.50 -6.32
C TYR A 222 -14.19 -4.40 -7.38
N ARG A 223 -14.73 -5.54 -6.96
CA ARG A 223 -15.42 -6.44 -7.88
C ARG A 223 -16.90 -6.08 -7.91
N LEU A 224 -17.44 -5.85 -9.10
CA LEU A 224 -18.88 -5.59 -9.26
C LEU A 224 -19.69 -6.73 -8.63
N ARG A 225 -20.73 -6.36 -7.88
CA ARG A 225 -21.60 -7.30 -7.12
C ARG A 225 -20.88 -8.11 -6.04
N SER A 226 -19.65 -7.74 -5.67
CA SER A 226 -18.92 -8.23 -4.51
C SER A 226 -18.80 -7.10 -3.49
N ASN A 227 -18.93 -7.40 -2.20
CA ASN A 227 -18.96 -6.40 -1.13
C ASN A 227 -17.57 -6.15 -0.53
N ARG A 228 -16.54 -6.20 -1.37
CA ARG A 228 -15.12 -6.12 -0.98
C ARG A 228 -14.26 -5.58 -2.11
N GLY A 229 -13.04 -5.18 -1.76
CA GLY A 229 -12.03 -4.71 -2.69
C GLY A 229 -10.67 -4.52 -2.03
N PHE A 230 -9.76 -3.88 -2.75
CA PHE A 230 -8.50 -3.44 -2.20
C PHE A 230 -8.07 -2.08 -2.76
N SER A 231 -7.20 -1.40 -2.02
CA SER A 231 -6.50 -0.18 -2.39
C SER A 231 -5.00 -0.45 -2.22
N SER A 232 -4.20 -0.23 -3.26
CA SER A 232 -2.76 -0.53 -3.28
C SER A 232 -1.96 0.71 -3.68
N THR A 233 -0.83 0.90 -3.02
CA THR A 233 0.07 2.05 -3.18
C THR A 233 1.52 1.58 -3.29
N GLY A 234 2.26 2.23 -4.19
CA GLY A 234 3.72 2.19 -4.28
C GLY A 234 4.25 1.40 -5.49
N ASP A 235 5.53 1.62 -5.78
CA ASP A 235 6.30 0.97 -6.85
C ASP A 235 7.57 0.29 -6.29
N PHE A 236 8.06 -0.75 -6.97
CA PHE A 236 9.27 -1.50 -6.59
C PHE A 236 10.55 -0.80 -7.06
N MET A 237 10.87 0.34 -6.45
CA MET A 237 11.94 1.29 -6.86
C MET A 237 13.41 0.76 -6.93
N ASP A 238 13.66 -0.52 -6.66
CA ASP A 238 14.99 -1.16 -6.67
C ASP A 238 15.17 -2.16 -7.84
N ASP A 239 14.12 -2.46 -8.63
CA ASP A 239 14.13 -3.50 -9.67
C ASP A 239 14.55 -3.02 -11.08
N ASP A 240 14.89 -1.74 -11.22
CA ASP A 240 15.19 -1.05 -12.49
C ASP A 240 14.08 -1.18 -13.56
N ASN A 241 12.85 -1.53 -13.17
CA ASN A 241 11.73 -1.76 -14.08
C ASN A 241 10.45 -1.02 -13.65
N PHE A 242 10.27 0.17 -14.21
CA PHE A 242 9.11 1.02 -13.96
C PHE A 242 7.80 0.58 -14.65
N TYR A 243 7.83 -0.52 -15.40
CA TYR A 243 6.66 -1.11 -16.09
C TYR A 243 6.25 -2.45 -15.47
N ASN A 244 6.75 -2.77 -14.28
CA ASN A 244 6.53 -4.07 -13.67
C ASN A 244 5.10 -4.22 -13.14
N ASP A 245 4.36 -5.16 -13.72
CA ASP A 245 3.00 -5.52 -13.33
C ASP A 245 2.96 -6.70 -12.33
N LYS A 246 4.08 -7.10 -11.73
CA LYS A 246 4.12 -8.31 -10.87
C LYS A 246 3.77 -8.01 -9.41
N TYR A 247 2.59 -7.46 -9.17
CA TYR A 247 1.99 -7.34 -7.83
C TYR A 247 1.29 -8.63 -7.38
N THR A 248 1.31 -9.66 -8.22
CA THR A 248 0.77 -10.99 -7.92
C THR A 248 1.84 -12.04 -8.14
N LEU A 249 1.87 -13.02 -7.25
CA LEU A 249 2.80 -14.13 -7.24
C LEU A 249 2.03 -15.42 -7.47
N GLN A 250 2.66 -16.33 -8.20
CA GLN A 250 2.19 -17.69 -8.44
C GLN A 250 3.28 -18.63 -7.94
N SER A 251 2.89 -19.61 -7.12
CA SER A 251 3.76 -20.71 -6.71
C SER A 251 4.09 -21.61 -7.90
N ASN A 252 5.32 -22.14 -7.92
CA ASN A 252 5.77 -23.19 -8.83
C ASN A 252 5.98 -24.54 -8.10
N SER A 253 5.51 -24.64 -6.86
CA SER A 253 5.73 -25.79 -5.99
C SER A 253 4.49 -26.68 -5.93
N ASN A 254 4.63 -27.94 -6.35
CA ASN A 254 3.59 -28.97 -6.29
C ASN A 254 2.94 -29.13 -4.90
N LEU A 255 3.62 -28.76 -3.80
CA LEU A 255 3.10 -28.81 -2.43
C LEU A 255 2.09 -27.69 -2.11
N ILE A 256 2.18 -26.57 -2.82
CA ILE A 256 1.40 -25.34 -2.61
C ILE A 256 0.45 -25.08 -3.81
N ASP A 257 0.66 -25.77 -4.94
CA ASP A 257 -0.01 -25.56 -6.24
C ASP A 257 -1.49 -25.93 -6.31
N SER A 258 -2.10 -26.44 -5.24
CA SER A 258 -3.54 -26.67 -5.21
C SER A 258 -4.21 -25.99 -4.01
N GLY A 259 -4.82 -24.82 -4.27
CA GLY A 259 -5.74 -24.18 -3.35
C GLY A 259 -5.35 -22.76 -2.94
N LEU A 260 -5.65 -22.41 -1.68
CA LEU A 260 -5.68 -21.04 -1.18
C LEU A 260 -4.29 -20.36 -1.07
N TYR A 261 -3.21 -21.13 -1.15
CA TYR A 261 -1.84 -20.66 -0.98
C TYR A 261 -1.04 -20.68 -2.29
N ALA A 262 -1.64 -21.12 -3.40
CA ALA A 262 -1.01 -21.19 -4.72
C ALA A 262 -0.66 -19.80 -5.28
N THR A 263 -1.36 -18.78 -4.82
CA THR A 263 -1.16 -17.39 -5.24
C THR A 263 -1.05 -16.47 -4.03
N ALA A 264 -0.41 -15.33 -4.24
CA ALA A 264 -0.42 -14.24 -3.28
C ALA A 264 -0.37 -12.89 -3.98
N ARG A 265 -0.88 -11.85 -3.32
CA ARG A 265 -0.64 -10.46 -3.71
C ARG A 265 0.55 -9.91 -2.91
N LYS A 266 1.46 -9.22 -3.60
CA LYS A 266 2.57 -8.47 -2.99
C LYS A 266 2.43 -6.97 -3.26
N THR A 267 2.87 -6.14 -2.31
CA THR A 267 2.86 -4.68 -2.44
C THR A 267 4.18 -4.07 -1.95
N PRO A 268 4.74 -3.08 -2.65
CA PRO A 268 5.99 -2.42 -2.27
C PRO A 268 5.85 -1.43 -1.12
N LEU A 269 4.65 -0.93 -0.81
CA LEU A 269 4.46 0.05 0.27
C LEU A 269 3.24 -0.27 1.13
N SER A 270 2.05 -0.24 0.56
CA SER A 270 0.82 -0.41 1.34
C SER A 270 -0.25 -1.10 0.50
N ILE A 271 -1.01 -1.97 1.15
CA ILE A 271 -2.27 -2.48 0.60
C ILE A 271 -3.32 -2.50 1.69
N THR A 272 -4.50 -1.97 1.39
CA THR A 272 -5.69 -2.04 2.24
C THR A 272 -6.73 -2.90 1.56
N TYR A 273 -7.01 -4.09 2.09
CA TYR A 273 -8.23 -4.82 1.77
C TYR A 273 -9.37 -4.29 2.59
N TYR A 274 -10.54 -4.23 1.99
CA TYR A 274 -11.73 -3.76 2.68
C TYR A 274 -12.96 -4.59 2.31
N GLY A 275 -13.84 -4.74 3.29
CA GLY A 275 -15.22 -5.18 3.11
C GLY A 275 -16.17 -4.02 3.40
N TYR A 276 -17.28 -3.95 2.68
CA TYR A 276 -18.33 -2.96 2.87
C TYR A 276 -19.70 -3.62 2.89
N CYS A 277 -20.73 -2.89 3.31
CA CYS A 277 -22.05 -3.44 3.55
C CYS A 277 -22.05 -4.65 4.50
N LEU A 278 -21.24 -4.58 5.56
CA LEU A 278 -21.20 -5.60 6.60
C LEU A 278 -22.25 -5.31 7.69
N GLU A 279 -22.73 -6.36 8.36
CA GLU A 279 -23.46 -6.15 9.61
C GLU A 279 -22.53 -5.54 10.68
N ASN A 280 -23.09 -4.74 11.60
CA ASN A 280 -22.31 -4.23 12.72
C ASN A 280 -22.21 -5.33 13.78
N GLY A 281 -21.03 -5.47 14.37
CA GLY A 281 -20.77 -6.45 15.43
C GLY A 281 -19.35 -7.00 15.38
N ASN A 282 -19.15 -8.12 16.06
CA ASN A 282 -17.83 -8.70 16.26
C ASN A 282 -17.49 -9.69 15.14
N TYR A 283 -16.32 -9.50 14.54
CA TYR A 283 -15.78 -10.30 13.46
C TYR A 283 -14.46 -10.93 13.86
N THR A 284 -14.22 -12.15 13.36
CA THR A 284 -12.91 -12.77 13.35
C THR A 284 -12.35 -12.65 11.93
N VAL A 285 -11.21 -11.96 11.81
CA VAL A 285 -10.40 -11.83 10.61
C VAL A 285 -9.29 -12.88 10.66
N ARG A 286 -9.19 -13.72 9.64
CA ARG A 286 -8.11 -14.69 9.45
C ARG A 286 -7.28 -14.27 8.24
N LEU A 287 -6.01 -13.98 8.47
CA LEU A 287 -5.05 -13.64 7.43
C LEU A 287 -4.22 -14.88 7.11
N HIS A 288 -4.24 -15.26 5.84
CA HIS A 288 -3.57 -16.45 5.32
C HIS A 288 -2.31 -16.02 4.56
N PHE A 289 -1.18 -16.56 4.98
CA PHE A 289 0.11 -16.23 4.40
C PHE A 289 0.81 -17.49 3.90
N ALA A 290 1.51 -17.37 2.77
CA ALA A 290 2.48 -18.33 2.29
C ALA A 290 3.63 -17.55 1.61
N GLU A 291 4.86 -17.96 1.86
CA GLU A 291 6.02 -17.41 1.16
C GLU A 291 6.22 -18.16 -0.15
N ILE A 292 6.18 -17.41 -1.24
CA ILE A 292 6.22 -17.91 -2.62
C ILE A 292 7.59 -17.60 -3.27
N GLU A 293 8.29 -16.55 -2.82
CA GLU A 293 9.54 -16.09 -3.45
C GLU A 293 10.79 -16.58 -2.70
N PHE A 294 10.81 -16.50 -1.37
CA PHE A 294 11.98 -16.88 -0.56
C PHE A 294 12.03 -18.39 -0.28
N THR A 295 12.06 -19.22 -1.33
CA THR A 295 12.06 -20.68 -1.20
C THR A 295 13.37 -21.24 -0.62
N TYR A 296 13.29 -22.32 0.16
CA TYR A 296 14.46 -22.93 0.83
C TYR A 296 15.50 -23.58 -0.07
N GLU A 297 15.21 -23.72 -1.36
CA GLU A 297 16.10 -24.36 -2.34
C GLU A 297 17.46 -23.67 -2.40
N LYS A 298 17.50 -22.37 -2.11
CA LYS A 298 18.74 -21.59 -2.12
C LYS A 298 19.12 -21.16 -0.71
N LEU A 299 20.37 -21.44 -0.32
CA LEU A 299 20.91 -21.15 1.01
C LEU A 299 20.77 -19.68 1.42
N TYR A 300 20.89 -18.74 0.48
CA TYR A 300 20.75 -17.31 0.78
C TYR A 300 19.30 -16.89 1.11
N ASN A 301 18.28 -17.65 0.69
CA ASN A 301 16.90 -17.36 1.07
C ASN A 301 16.63 -17.66 2.54
N LYS A 302 17.49 -18.47 3.19
CA LYS A 302 17.36 -18.82 4.62
C LYS A 302 17.49 -17.63 5.55
N VAL A 303 18.17 -16.58 5.12
CA VAL A 303 18.40 -15.34 5.89
C VAL A 303 17.50 -14.19 5.43
N ALA A 304 16.65 -14.42 4.43
CA ALA A 304 15.75 -13.39 3.93
C ALA A 304 14.66 -13.11 4.96
N ARG A 305 14.36 -11.83 5.18
CA ARG A 305 13.32 -11.36 6.11
C ARG A 305 12.27 -10.57 5.36
N ARG A 306 11.01 -10.95 5.49
CA ARG A 306 9.87 -10.14 5.05
C ARG A 306 9.21 -9.54 6.27
N VAL A 307 9.33 -8.21 6.40
CA VAL A 307 8.91 -7.48 7.59
C VAL A 307 7.89 -6.42 7.21
N PHE A 308 6.70 -6.46 7.81
CA PHE A 308 5.68 -5.44 7.59
C PHE A 308 4.78 -5.29 8.82
N ASP A 309 3.96 -4.25 8.85
CA ASP A 309 2.99 -4.01 9.91
C ASP A 309 1.58 -4.41 9.44
N ILE A 310 0.74 -4.86 10.37
CA ILE A 310 -0.67 -5.22 10.12
C ILE A 310 -1.57 -4.30 10.94
N TYR A 311 -2.51 -3.66 10.26
CA TYR A 311 -3.54 -2.82 10.85
C TYR A 311 -4.92 -3.38 10.52
N ILE A 312 -5.81 -3.40 11.50
CA ILE A 312 -7.22 -3.77 11.31
C ILE A 312 -8.06 -2.65 11.93
N GLN A 313 -9.00 -2.09 11.16
CA GLN A 313 -9.79 -0.91 11.57
C GLN A 313 -8.92 0.26 12.07
N GLY A 314 -7.76 0.47 11.44
CA GLY A 314 -6.81 1.51 11.81
C GLY A 314 -5.95 1.22 13.05
N ILE A 315 -6.20 0.13 13.77
CA ILE A 315 -5.42 -0.28 14.94
C ILE A 315 -4.26 -1.17 14.50
N GLN A 316 -3.03 -0.86 14.91
CA GLN A 316 -1.86 -1.70 14.67
C GLN A 316 -1.94 -2.97 15.52
N VAL A 317 -2.38 -4.08 14.92
CA VAL A 317 -2.57 -5.37 15.63
C VAL A 317 -1.29 -6.21 15.65
N GLN A 318 -0.39 -6.00 14.71
CA GLN A 318 0.93 -6.63 14.70
C GLN A 318 1.96 -5.62 14.18
N LYS A 319 2.96 -5.32 15.03
CA LYS A 319 4.09 -4.45 14.69
C LYS A 319 5.30 -5.31 14.35
N VAL A 320 6.00 -4.99 13.26
CA VAL A 320 7.20 -5.71 12.80
C VAL A 320 6.92 -7.20 12.66
N PHE A 321 5.91 -7.55 11.87
CA PHE A 321 5.61 -8.93 11.53
C PHE A 321 6.73 -9.49 10.65
N ASN A 322 7.61 -10.33 11.21
CA ASN A 322 8.64 -11.03 10.47
C ASN A 322 8.11 -12.39 10.02
N PHE A 323 7.67 -12.46 8.77
CA PHE A 323 7.11 -13.69 8.20
C PHE A 323 8.06 -14.90 8.37
N THR A 324 9.37 -14.70 8.15
CA THR A 324 10.35 -15.81 8.14
C THR A 324 10.47 -16.48 9.51
N GLU A 325 10.40 -15.69 10.59
CA GLU A 325 10.42 -16.20 11.96
C GLU A 325 9.11 -16.92 12.32
N GLU A 326 7.97 -16.30 11.99
CA GLU A 326 6.64 -16.84 12.28
C GLU A 326 6.35 -18.15 11.55
N ALA A 327 6.83 -18.28 10.31
CA ALA A 327 6.71 -19.51 9.53
C ALA A 327 7.55 -20.68 10.10
N LYS A 328 8.41 -20.42 11.10
CA LYS A 328 9.48 -21.35 11.54
C LYS A 328 10.28 -21.87 10.34
N GLY A 329 10.46 -20.99 9.36
CA GLY A 329 11.11 -21.24 8.08
C GLY A 329 10.26 -21.06 6.81
N SER A 330 10.89 -20.85 5.65
CA SER A 330 10.24 -20.70 4.33
C SER A 330 9.50 -21.94 3.80
N ASN A 331 8.64 -21.72 2.79
CA ASN A 331 7.70 -22.70 2.21
C ASN A 331 6.61 -23.24 3.15
N ARG A 332 6.28 -22.51 4.22
CA ARG A 332 5.15 -22.87 5.10
C ARG A 332 4.03 -21.85 4.99
N ASN A 333 2.83 -22.38 4.77
CA ASN A 333 1.62 -21.60 4.92
C ASN A 333 1.19 -21.57 6.38
N PHE A 334 0.60 -20.46 6.80
CA PHE A 334 -0.01 -20.36 8.12
C PHE A 334 -1.16 -19.34 8.11
N THR A 335 -1.91 -19.32 9.20
CA THR A 335 -3.08 -18.45 9.35
C THR A 335 -3.05 -17.80 10.71
N ILE A 336 -3.23 -16.48 10.76
CA ILE A 336 -3.29 -15.72 12.00
C ILE A 336 -4.71 -15.15 12.19
N PRO A 337 -5.39 -15.48 13.29
CA PRO A 337 -6.69 -14.91 13.63
C PRO A 337 -6.55 -13.60 14.42
N PHE A 338 -7.40 -12.62 14.10
CA PHE A 338 -7.58 -11.38 14.84
C PHE A 338 -9.08 -11.14 15.06
N ASN A 339 -9.45 -10.63 16.23
CA ASN A 339 -10.81 -10.21 16.50
C ASN A 339 -10.93 -8.69 16.34
N THR A 340 -12.03 -8.24 15.74
CA THR A 340 -12.30 -6.82 15.55
C THR A 340 -13.81 -6.56 15.58
N THR A 341 -14.20 -5.29 15.68
CA THR A 341 -15.60 -4.88 15.68
C THR A 341 -15.86 -3.97 14.49
N VAL A 342 -16.90 -4.28 13.74
CA VAL A 342 -17.42 -3.44 12.67
C VAL A 342 -18.50 -2.54 13.25
N THR A 343 -18.29 -1.23 13.18
CA THR A 343 -19.21 -0.23 13.74
C THR A 343 -19.88 0.62 12.66
N ASP A 344 -19.30 0.71 11.47
CA ASP A 344 -19.76 1.57 10.39
C ASP A 344 -19.97 0.83 9.07
N ARG A 345 -20.34 -0.45 9.15
CA ARG A 345 -20.61 -1.33 7.99
C ARG A 345 -19.40 -1.58 7.09
N THR A 346 -18.23 -1.08 7.45
CA THR A 346 -16.98 -1.29 6.72
C THR A 346 -15.93 -1.94 7.61
N LEU A 347 -15.08 -2.78 7.00
CA LEU A 347 -13.94 -3.40 7.65
C LEU A 347 -12.72 -3.18 6.78
N GLU A 348 -11.64 -2.65 7.36
CA GLU A 348 -10.36 -2.44 6.69
C GLU A 348 -9.25 -3.26 7.32
N ILE A 349 -8.43 -3.86 6.46
CA ILE A 349 -7.22 -4.61 6.79
C ILE A 349 -6.09 -4.01 5.96
N ARG A 350 -5.15 -3.33 6.60
CA ARG A 350 -4.00 -2.72 5.93
C ARG A 350 -2.72 -3.44 6.29
N LEU A 351 -1.92 -3.77 5.27
CA LEU A 351 -0.55 -4.23 5.41
C LEU A 351 0.38 -3.12 4.93
N TYR A 352 1.38 -2.77 5.74
CA TYR A 352 2.27 -1.63 5.49
C TYR A 352 3.74 -2.01 5.60
N TRP A 353 4.53 -1.63 4.60
CA TRP A 353 5.98 -1.81 4.60
C TRP A 353 6.70 -0.54 5.03
N ALA A 354 7.35 -0.60 6.19
CA ALA A 354 8.12 0.51 6.73
C ALA A 354 9.57 0.58 6.18
N GLY A 355 9.89 -0.08 5.07
CA GLY A 355 11.28 -0.13 4.57
C GLY A 355 12.21 -1.15 5.27
N LYS A 356 11.66 -2.07 6.08
CA LYS A 356 12.42 -3.10 6.83
C LYS A 356 12.49 -4.44 6.11
N GLY A 357 13.51 -5.23 6.42
CA GLY A 357 13.71 -6.56 5.85
C GLY A 357 14.54 -6.54 4.57
N THR A 358 14.54 -7.68 3.88
CA THR A 358 15.38 -7.94 2.71
C THR A 358 14.79 -7.29 1.47
N THR A 359 15.61 -6.60 0.68
CA THR A 359 15.20 -5.90 -0.56
C THR A 359 15.93 -6.34 -1.82
N VAL A 360 17.03 -7.09 -1.67
CA VAL A 360 17.98 -7.40 -2.76
C VAL A 360 18.04 -8.89 -3.16
N ILE A 361 17.44 -9.76 -2.35
CA ILE A 361 17.40 -11.21 -2.57
C ILE A 361 15.94 -11.61 -2.89
N PRO A 362 15.70 -12.60 -3.76
CA PRO A 362 16.64 -13.23 -4.70
C PRO A 362 17.05 -12.32 -5.86
N ILE A 363 16.22 -11.32 -6.15
CA ILE A 363 16.48 -10.21 -7.06
C ILE A 363 16.05 -8.93 -6.34
N ARG A 364 16.53 -7.78 -6.80
CA ARG A 364 16.13 -6.49 -6.25
C ARG A 364 14.63 -6.24 -6.51
N GLY A 365 13.98 -5.55 -5.57
CA GLY A 365 12.55 -5.28 -5.65
C GLY A 365 11.65 -6.36 -5.06
N ASN A 366 12.20 -7.29 -4.26
CA ASN A 366 11.41 -8.28 -3.55
C ASN A 366 11.31 -7.93 -2.06
N TYR A 367 10.42 -6.99 -1.75
CA TYR A 367 10.15 -6.51 -0.40
C TYR A 367 8.66 -6.25 -0.19
N GLY A 368 8.29 -5.84 1.02
CA GLY A 368 6.93 -5.49 1.39
C GLY A 368 6.00 -6.67 1.67
N PRO A 369 4.75 -6.39 2.06
CA PRO A 369 3.77 -7.40 2.41
C PRO A 369 3.49 -8.39 1.29
N ILE A 370 3.23 -9.63 1.71
CA ILE A 370 2.65 -10.69 0.89
C ILE A 370 1.41 -11.20 1.63
N ILE A 371 0.34 -11.53 0.91
CA ILE A 371 -0.85 -12.16 1.49
C ILE A 371 -1.49 -13.09 0.47
N SER A 372 -1.84 -14.30 0.89
CA SER A 372 -2.44 -15.33 0.03
C SER A 372 -3.95 -15.30 0.10
N ALA A 373 -4.52 -15.10 1.29
CA ALA A 373 -5.96 -14.99 1.44
C ALA A 373 -6.41 -14.25 2.70
N ILE A 374 -7.67 -13.85 2.68
CA ILE A 374 -8.36 -13.23 3.81
C ILE A 374 -9.70 -13.95 4.01
N SER A 375 -10.02 -14.23 5.26
CA SER A 375 -11.32 -14.76 5.67
C SER A 375 -11.89 -13.91 6.80
N VAL A 376 -13.06 -13.33 6.60
CA VAL A 376 -13.74 -12.51 7.60
C VAL A 376 -15.09 -13.13 7.89
N CYS A 377 -15.37 -13.38 9.18
CA CYS A 377 -16.59 -14.06 9.63
C CYS A 377 -17.18 -13.38 10.87
N TYR A 378 -18.48 -13.12 10.85
CA TYR A 378 -19.25 -12.59 11.97
C TYR A 378 -19.41 -13.66 13.06
N MET A 379 -18.87 -13.39 14.25
CA MET A 379 -18.80 -14.30 15.39
C MET A 379 -18.12 -15.66 15.09
N PHE A 380 -17.62 -16.34 16.13
CA PHE A 380 -16.74 -17.51 15.98
C PHE A 380 -17.38 -18.70 15.25
N PHE A 381 -18.71 -18.84 15.30
CA PHE A 381 -19.42 -20.05 14.88
C PHE A 381 -19.78 -20.13 13.38
N PHE A 382 -19.93 -19.01 12.66
CA PHE A 382 -20.55 -19.02 11.32
C PHE A 382 -19.60 -19.26 10.15
N CYS A 383 -18.28 -19.35 10.39
CA CYS A 383 -17.34 -19.66 9.31
C CYS A 383 -17.43 -21.13 8.83
N LEU A 384 -18.09 -22.01 9.61
CA LEU A 384 -18.25 -23.44 9.31
C LEU A 384 -19.66 -23.80 8.81
N SER A 385 -20.60 -22.86 8.85
CA SER A 385 -22.02 -23.11 8.70
C SER A 385 -22.69 -21.94 7.99
N PHE A 386 -22.67 -21.90 6.66
CA PHE A 386 -23.83 -21.48 5.85
C PHE A 386 -23.62 -21.81 4.37
N GLU A 387 -24.18 -22.95 3.98
CA GLU A 387 -24.78 -23.12 2.66
C GLU A 387 -26.04 -22.24 2.52
N THR A 388 -26.51 -22.11 1.28
CA THR A 388 -27.85 -21.67 0.85
C THR A 388 -28.26 -20.24 1.16
N TYR A 389 -27.99 -19.32 0.21
CA TYR A 389 -29.01 -18.47 -0.43
C TYR A 389 -28.45 -17.94 -1.76
N ARG A 390 -28.39 -18.84 -2.76
CA ARG A 390 -28.40 -18.47 -4.18
C ARG A 390 -29.42 -19.35 -4.89
N LEU A 391 -30.69 -19.15 -4.57
CA LEU A 391 -31.81 -19.50 -5.44
C LEU A 391 -32.97 -18.53 -5.18
N GLN A 392 -33.65 -18.22 -6.28
CA GLN A 392 -34.89 -17.46 -6.46
C GLN A 392 -34.77 -15.96 -6.79
N GLY A 393 -35.15 -15.68 -8.04
CA GLY A 393 -35.46 -14.36 -8.60
C GLY A 393 -35.62 -14.40 -10.12
N VAL A 394 -36.65 -15.13 -10.58
CA VAL A 394 -37.32 -15.22 -11.92
C VAL A 394 -36.44 -15.16 -13.18
#